data_AF-A0A1I7YU57-F1
#
_entry.id   AF-A0A1I7YU57-F1
#
_cell.length_a   1.000
_cell.length_b   1.000
_cell.length_c   1.000
_cell.angle_alpha   90.00
_cell.angle_beta   90.00
_cell.angle_gamma   90.00
#
_symmetry.space_group_name_H-M   'P 1'
#
loop_
_entity.id
_entity.type
_entity.pdbx_description
1 polymer ?
#
loop_
_entity_poly.entity_id
_entity_poly.type
_entity_poly.pdbx_seq_one_letter_code
_entity_poly.pdbx_strand_id
1 'polypeptide(L)'
;MSNVECRMSSNFLHFIGQKIALCTQKCCRVSNITDIGPCSLPATPAKAFKNVANAMDSVPLLFVESVSASLAKESLANLKGSRSAVWQVGAEWIWKVEQMSKKSTKTFIEVCIPDGAPPGYTIHNRLSSTTSPEQLTIDDFCKKRYSLTSMDISPCYRGTEASIEGIDSLLACVNARYLEKLSMRSLHRVDSLFQNFFPLSVNTVSITDCTFGANSAFPEWLRRTLRSDHLQELTILYTTVEGRREDVEQDLLRQLFLCRKSLKINMAGNQNFTNLGMTFFQRVLDLWMNLEKPFTREVRYDLLDLYYSEIDELRCSYFKDGESLHHKSGSGTVTWKHSSLDMTFTP
;
A
#
# COMPACT_ATOMS: atom_id res chain seq x y z
N MET A 1 -4.79 40.42 19.62
CA MET A 1 -5.57 39.26 19.13
C MET A 1 -5.25 39.07 17.66
N SER A 2 -4.37 38.12 17.36
CA SER A 2 -3.86 37.85 16.02
C SER A 2 -4.79 36.86 15.29
N ASN A 3 -5.30 37.26 14.13
CA ASN A 3 -6.01 36.38 13.21
C ASN A 3 -5.02 35.40 12.59
N VAL A 4 -5.11 34.13 12.98
CA VAL A 4 -4.41 33.03 12.31
C VAL A 4 -5.26 32.60 11.11
N GLU A 5 -4.95 33.15 9.93
CA GLU A 5 -5.43 32.59 8.66
C GLU A 5 -4.75 31.24 8.43
N CYS A 6 -5.50 30.15 8.63
CA CYS A 6 -5.11 28.81 8.19
C CYS A 6 -5.04 28.78 6.65
N ARG A 7 -3.86 29.07 6.09
CA ARG A 7 -3.56 28.77 4.69
C ARG A 7 -3.28 27.27 4.56
N MET A 8 -4.29 26.51 4.13
CA MET A 8 -4.04 25.16 3.61
C MET A 8 -3.13 25.27 2.38
N SER A 9 -2.15 24.38 2.25
CA SER A 9 -1.21 24.43 1.14
C SER A 9 -1.94 24.26 -0.21
N SER A 10 -1.54 25.03 -1.21
CA SER A 10 -2.11 24.98 -2.57
C SER A 10 -2.11 23.56 -3.15
N ASN A 11 -1.12 22.75 -2.78
CA ASN A 11 -0.99 21.35 -3.21
C ASN A 11 -2.09 20.45 -2.62
N PHE A 12 -2.55 20.71 -1.39
CA PHE A 12 -3.64 19.96 -0.76
C PHE A 12 -4.98 20.27 -1.43
N LEU A 13 -5.23 21.55 -1.72
CA LEU A 13 -6.44 21.98 -2.45
C LEU A 13 -6.43 21.45 -3.90
N HIS A 14 -5.27 21.41 -4.55
CA HIS A 14 -5.12 20.84 -5.89
C HIS A 14 -5.37 19.33 -5.90
N PHE A 15 -4.84 18.59 -4.92
CA PHE A 15 -5.05 17.15 -4.77
C PHE A 15 -6.52 16.80 -4.52
N ILE A 16 -7.19 17.53 -3.63
CA ILE A 16 -8.62 17.40 -3.39
C ILE A 16 -9.42 17.73 -4.65
N GLY A 17 -9.07 18.80 -5.36
CA GLY A 17 -9.71 19.19 -6.61
C GLY A 17 -9.63 18.11 -7.70
N GLN A 18 -8.47 17.48 -7.87
CA GLN A 18 -8.29 16.37 -8.83
C GLN A 18 -9.12 15.14 -8.45
N LYS A 19 -9.19 14.80 -7.17
CA LYS A 19 -9.93 13.63 -6.68
C LYS A 19 -11.45 13.85 -6.73
N ILE A 20 -11.94 15.05 -6.43
CA ILE A 20 -13.35 15.42 -6.58
C ILE A 20 -13.74 15.36 -8.06
N ALA A 21 -12.95 15.95 -8.96
CA ALA A 21 -13.23 15.95 -10.40
C ALA A 21 -13.34 14.52 -10.98
N LEU A 22 -12.48 13.60 -10.53
CA LEU A 22 -12.51 12.18 -10.90
C LEU A 22 -13.78 11.46 -10.40
N CYS A 23 -14.27 11.80 -9.21
CA CYS A 23 -15.54 11.29 -8.70
C CYS A 23 -16.74 11.85 -9.46
N THR A 24 -16.75 13.16 -9.75
CA THR A 24 -17.84 13.79 -10.51
C THR A 24 -17.94 13.22 -11.93
N GLN A 25 -16.80 12.98 -12.60
CA GLN A 25 -16.76 12.32 -13.91
C GLN A 25 -17.32 10.89 -13.90
N LYS A 26 -17.08 10.13 -12.81
CA LYS A 26 -17.62 8.78 -12.65
C LYS A 26 -19.12 8.78 -12.35
N CYS A 27 -19.62 9.71 -11.53
CA CYS A 27 -21.05 9.83 -11.26
C CYS A 27 -21.84 10.29 -12.49
N CYS A 28 -21.30 11.22 -13.30
CA CYS A 28 -21.94 11.66 -14.55
C CYS A 28 -22.01 10.55 -15.62
N ARG A 29 -21.16 9.51 -15.54
CA ARG A 29 -21.22 8.35 -16.45
C ARG A 29 -22.35 7.37 -16.13
N VAL A 30 -22.91 7.42 -14.92
CA VAL A 30 -23.99 6.51 -14.46
C VAL A 30 -25.39 7.07 -14.78
N SER A 31 -25.50 8.35 -15.14
CA SER A 31 -26.79 9.04 -15.39
C SER A 31 -27.10 9.31 -16.87
N ASN A 32 -26.56 8.54 -17.82
CA ASN A 32 -27.05 8.55 -19.20
C ASN A 32 -28.31 7.69 -19.33
N ILE A 33 -29.44 8.24 -18.87
CA ILE A 33 -30.77 7.92 -19.39
C ILE A 33 -31.24 9.17 -20.13
N THR A 34 -31.50 8.97 -21.41
CA THR A 34 -32.02 9.95 -22.38
C THR A 34 -33.35 10.55 -21.94
N ASP A 35 -33.42 11.88 -21.85
CA ASP A 35 -34.49 12.66 -22.49
C ASP A 35 -34.17 14.17 -22.47
N ILE A 36 -34.43 14.81 -23.62
CA ILE A 36 -34.10 16.19 -23.96
C ILE A 36 -35.29 17.10 -23.61
N GLY A 37 -35.02 18.22 -22.93
CA GLY A 37 -35.92 19.38 -22.82
C GLY A 37 -35.11 20.68 -22.66
N PRO A 38 -35.49 21.80 -23.32
CA PRO A 38 -34.63 22.96 -23.49
C PRO A 38 -34.49 23.80 -22.22
N CYS A 39 -33.28 24.36 -22.08
CA CYS A 39 -32.81 25.16 -20.96
C CYS A 39 -33.71 26.35 -20.62
N SER A 40 -34.14 26.43 -19.36
CA SER A 40 -34.42 27.70 -18.69
C SER A 40 -33.40 27.90 -17.57
N LEU A 41 -32.60 28.96 -17.71
CA LEU A 41 -31.64 29.42 -16.70
C LEU A 41 -32.40 29.89 -15.45
N PRO A 42 -32.13 29.37 -14.23
CA PRO A 42 -32.50 30.08 -13.04
C PRO A 42 -31.44 31.13 -12.73
N ALA A 43 -31.94 32.35 -12.59
CA ALA A 43 -31.24 33.50 -12.05
C ALA A 43 -30.60 33.19 -10.66
N THR A 44 -29.58 34.02 -10.38
CA THR A 44 -28.83 34.23 -9.14
C THR A 44 -27.77 33.18 -8.72
N PRO A 45 -26.49 33.58 -8.54
CA PRO A 45 -25.38 32.72 -8.10
C PRO A 45 -25.57 32.05 -6.72
N ALA A 46 -26.48 32.58 -5.90
CA ALA A 46 -26.73 32.09 -4.54
C ALA A 46 -27.41 30.70 -4.49
N LYS A 47 -28.17 30.32 -5.53
CA LYS A 47 -28.79 28.98 -5.61
C LYS A 47 -27.81 27.89 -6.04
N ALA A 48 -26.81 28.22 -6.86
CA ALA A 48 -25.76 27.29 -7.28
C ALA A 48 -24.89 26.87 -6.08
N PHE A 49 -24.57 27.78 -5.16
CA PHE A 49 -23.80 27.47 -3.95
C PHE A 49 -24.56 26.60 -2.93
N LYS A 50 -25.89 26.73 -2.84
CA LYS A 50 -26.72 25.81 -2.02
C LYS A 50 -26.74 24.38 -2.59
N ASN A 51 -26.72 24.23 -3.91
CA ASN A 51 -26.71 22.91 -4.54
C ASN A 51 -25.32 22.24 -4.48
N VAL A 52 -24.22 23.01 -4.47
CA VAL A 52 -22.86 22.47 -4.26
C VAL A 52 -22.66 22.01 -2.81
N ALA A 53 -23.27 22.68 -1.82
CA ALA A 53 -23.25 22.25 -0.43
C ALA A 53 -23.91 20.86 -0.26
N ASN A 54 -25.04 20.61 -0.93
CA ASN A 54 -25.72 19.31 -0.90
C ASN A 54 -24.99 18.21 -1.70
N ALA A 55 -24.16 18.55 -2.68
CA ALA A 55 -23.38 17.56 -3.42
C ALA A 55 -22.19 17.01 -2.59
N MET A 56 -21.62 17.81 -1.68
CA MET A 56 -20.57 17.35 -0.77
C MET A 56 -21.08 16.48 0.39
N ASP A 57 -22.40 16.42 0.62
CA ASP A 57 -23.01 15.46 1.57
C ASP A 57 -22.94 14.00 1.08
N SER A 58 -22.44 13.79 -0.14
CA SER A 58 -22.34 12.48 -0.79
C SER A 58 -20.91 12.02 -1.04
N VAL A 59 -19.93 12.50 -0.26
CA VAL A 59 -18.59 11.90 -0.29
C VAL A 59 -18.71 10.44 0.17
N PRO A 60 -18.46 9.45 -0.70
CA PRO A 60 -18.66 8.05 -0.33
C PRO A 60 -17.77 7.68 0.86
N LEU A 61 -18.27 6.88 1.81
CA LEU A 61 -17.47 6.42 2.95
C LEU A 61 -16.12 5.83 2.52
N LEU A 62 -16.08 5.14 1.38
CA LEU A 62 -14.87 4.60 0.76
C LEU A 62 -13.82 5.66 0.42
N PHE A 63 -14.26 6.87 0.02
CA PHE A 63 -13.37 8.01 -0.21
C PHE A 63 -12.80 8.54 1.09
N VAL A 64 -13.62 8.62 2.14
CA VAL A 64 -13.19 8.99 3.48
C VAL A 64 -12.16 7.98 3.99
N GLU A 65 -12.42 6.68 3.89
CA GLU A 65 -11.50 5.59 4.29
C GLU A 65 -10.15 5.63 3.56
N SER A 66 -10.18 5.82 2.23
CA SER A 66 -8.97 5.92 1.41
C SER A 66 -8.13 7.16 1.77
N VAL A 67 -8.76 8.32 1.98
CA VAL A 67 -8.08 9.55 2.41
C VAL A 67 -7.59 9.45 3.87
N SER A 68 -8.32 8.74 4.74
CA SER A 68 -7.99 8.55 6.15
C SER A 68 -6.72 7.76 6.40
N ALA A 69 -6.50 6.69 5.64
CA ALA A 69 -5.27 5.91 5.69
C ALA A 69 -4.02 6.74 5.31
N SER A 70 -4.24 7.95 4.79
CA SER A 70 -3.27 8.81 4.12
C SER A 70 -2.94 10.09 4.88
N LEU A 71 -3.82 10.55 5.77
CA LEU A 71 -3.69 11.85 6.43
C LEU A 71 -2.73 11.76 7.62
N ALA A 72 -1.77 12.69 7.68
CA ALA A 72 -0.97 12.89 8.87
C ALA A 72 -1.86 13.40 10.03
N LYS A 73 -1.50 13.05 11.27
CA LYS A 73 -2.25 13.41 12.49
C LYS A 73 -2.52 14.92 12.59
N GLU A 74 -1.58 15.73 12.14
CA GLU A 74 -1.68 17.20 12.11
C GLU A 74 -2.71 17.69 11.09
N SER A 75 -2.75 17.08 9.90
CA SER A 75 -3.76 17.38 8.87
C SER A 75 -5.16 17.03 9.36
N LEU A 76 -5.29 15.96 10.14
CA LEU A 76 -6.56 15.53 10.71
C LEU A 76 -7.06 16.45 11.82
N ALA A 77 -6.14 16.94 12.67
CA ALA A 77 -6.44 17.96 13.68
C ALA A 77 -6.91 19.27 13.03
N ASN A 78 -6.30 19.67 11.91
CA ASN A 78 -6.70 20.86 11.15
C ASN A 78 -8.07 20.71 10.50
N LEU A 79 -8.44 19.50 10.03
CA LEU A 79 -9.78 19.22 9.49
C LEU A 79 -10.87 19.31 10.57
N LYS A 80 -10.55 18.89 11.81
CA LYS A 80 -11.45 19.06 12.96
C LYS A 80 -11.71 20.53 13.29
N GLY A 81 -10.74 21.41 13.03
CA GLY A 81 -10.88 22.86 13.15
C GLY A 81 -11.49 23.55 11.93
N SER A 82 -11.86 22.82 10.86
CA SER A 82 -12.41 23.44 9.66
C SER A 82 -13.82 24.02 9.92
N ARG A 83 -14.23 25.06 9.19
CA ARG A 83 -15.57 25.66 9.33
C ARG A 83 -16.71 24.81 8.73
N SER A 84 -16.39 23.75 8.01
CA SER A 84 -17.38 22.89 7.37
C SER A 84 -17.79 21.76 8.30
N ALA A 85 -19.08 21.70 8.64
CA ALA A 85 -19.64 20.64 9.47
C ALA A 85 -19.41 19.24 8.87
N VAL A 86 -19.47 19.09 7.54
CA VAL A 86 -19.21 17.82 6.84
C VAL A 86 -17.77 17.36 7.08
N TRP A 87 -16.79 18.27 6.93
CA TRP A 87 -15.39 17.94 7.17
C TRP A 87 -15.08 17.74 8.66
N GLN A 88 -15.79 18.42 9.57
CA GLN A 88 -15.69 18.15 11.01
C GLN A 88 -16.21 16.75 11.36
N VAL A 89 -17.41 16.37 10.88
CA VAL A 89 -18.00 15.04 11.09
C VAL A 89 -17.12 13.97 10.46
N GLY A 90 -16.63 14.20 9.23
CA GLY A 90 -15.64 13.36 8.58
C GLY A 90 -14.39 13.22 9.45
N ALA A 91 -13.72 14.31 9.81
CA ALA A 91 -12.52 14.28 10.63
C ALA A 91 -12.72 13.60 11.98
N GLU A 92 -13.86 13.79 12.65
CA GLU A 92 -14.18 13.08 13.89
C GLU A 92 -14.38 11.59 13.67
N TRP A 93 -15.01 11.18 12.57
CA TRP A 93 -15.16 9.78 12.20
C TRP A 93 -13.79 9.14 11.89
N ILE A 94 -12.96 9.81 11.09
CA ILE A 94 -11.60 9.40 10.77
C ILE A 94 -10.76 9.29 12.04
N TRP A 95 -10.87 10.27 12.95
CA TRP A 95 -10.17 10.28 14.22
C TRP A 95 -10.65 9.15 15.13
N LYS A 96 -11.95 8.85 15.15
CA LYS A 96 -12.48 7.67 15.84
C LYS A 96 -11.93 6.39 15.20
N VAL A 97 -11.85 6.28 13.88
CA VAL A 97 -11.25 5.14 13.17
C VAL A 97 -9.76 5.01 13.49
N GLU A 98 -9.01 6.11 13.55
CA GLU A 98 -7.58 6.12 13.90
C GLU A 98 -7.34 5.77 15.38
N GLN A 99 -8.17 6.29 16.30
CA GLN A 99 -8.15 5.90 17.71
C GLN A 99 -8.57 4.44 17.90
N MET A 100 -9.56 3.97 17.13
CA MET A 100 -9.97 2.56 17.09
C MET A 100 -8.88 1.69 16.46
N SER A 101 -8.09 2.19 15.50
CA SER A 101 -6.91 1.52 14.94
C SER A 101 -5.75 1.45 15.95
N LYS A 102 -5.55 2.49 16.77
CA LYS A 102 -4.58 2.45 17.88
C LYS A 102 -5.00 1.50 19.01
N LYS A 103 -6.30 1.30 19.17
CA LYS A 103 -6.89 0.26 20.02
C LYS A 103 -7.24 -1.02 19.24
N SER A 104 -6.90 -1.12 17.95
CA SER A 104 -7.54 -2.12 17.10
C SER A 104 -7.00 -3.47 17.47
N THR A 105 -7.93 -4.39 17.64
CA THR A 105 -7.66 -5.80 17.63
C THR A 105 -6.95 -6.13 16.32
N LYS A 106 -5.68 -6.56 16.42
CA LYS A 106 -4.96 -7.12 15.29
C LYS A 106 -5.53 -8.50 15.03
N THR A 107 -6.05 -8.69 13.82
CA THR A 107 -6.54 -9.99 13.36
C THR A 107 -5.43 -10.65 12.55
N PHE A 108 -5.09 -11.86 12.93
CA PHE A 108 -4.13 -12.71 12.26
C PHE A 108 -4.89 -13.82 11.55
N ILE A 109 -4.53 -14.04 10.30
CA ILE A 109 -5.04 -15.12 9.47
C ILE A 109 -3.84 -15.97 9.13
N GLU A 110 -3.81 -17.19 9.64
CA GLU A 110 -2.81 -18.17 9.27
C GLU A 110 -3.43 -19.10 8.23
N VAL A 111 -2.89 -19.12 7.03
CA VAL A 111 -3.28 -20.07 5.98
C VAL A 111 -2.18 -21.11 5.86
N CYS A 112 -2.58 -22.36 6.08
CA CYS A 112 -1.68 -23.49 5.99
C CYS A 112 -1.95 -24.24 4.68
N ILE A 113 -0.92 -24.39 3.86
CA ILE A 113 -0.99 -25.09 2.57
C ILE A 113 -0.34 -26.48 2.75
N PRO A 114 -1.13 -27.56 2.83
CA PRO A 114 -0.57 -28.91 2.89
C PRO A 114 -0.16 -29.39 1.50
N ASP A 115 0.83 -30.29 1.46
CA ASP A 115 1.24 -30.92 0.21
C ASP A 115 0.16 -31.90 -0.28
N GLY A 116 -0.36 -31.67 -1.49
CA GLY A 116 -1.38 -32.53 -2.11
C GLY A 116 -2.77 -32.52 -1.47
N ALA A 117 -3.04 -31.61 -0.52
CA ALA A 117 -4.35 -31.49 0.14
C ALA A 117 -4.90 -30.05 0.06
N PRO A 118 -6.21 -29.84 0.30
CA PRO A 118 -6.79 -28.51 0.27
C PRO A 118 -6.22 -27.61 1.39
N PRO A 119 -6.07 -26.30 1.14
CA PRO A 119 -5.56 -25.36 2.14
C PRO A 119 -6.51 -25.25 3.33
N GLY A 120 -5.93 -25.12 4.52
CA GLY A 120 -6.65 -24.82 5.75
C GLY A 120 -6.34 -23.41 6.25
N TYR A 121 -7.14 -22.87 7.16
CA TYR A 121 -6.84 -21.62 7.82
C TYR A 121 -7.26 -21.59 9.30
N THR A 122 -6.65 -20.67 10.04
CA THR A 122 -7.13 -20.20 11.34
C THR A 122 -7.20 -18.69 11.34
N ILE A 123 -8.19 -18.13 12.03
CA ILE A 123 -8.32 -16.69 12.24
C ILE A 123 -8.28 -16.47 13.74
N HIS A 124 -7.47 -15.53 14.21
CA HIS A 124 -7.44 -15.22 15.63
C HIS A 124 -7.11 -13.76 15.90
N ASN A 125 -7.53 -13.29 17.06
CA ASN A 125 -7.17 -11.97 17.57
C ASN A 125 -5.97 -12.09 18.50
N ARG A 126 -5.00 -11.18 18.34
CA ARG A 126 -4.00 -10.95 19.37
C ARG A 126 -4.40 -9.71 20.17
N LEU A 127 -4.94 -9.94 21.37
CA LEU A 127 -5.09 -8.88 22.36
C LEU A 127 -3.74 -8.68 23.04
N SER A 128 -3.35 -7.42 23.27
CA SER A 128 -2.05 -7.07 23.86
C SER A 128 -1.84 -7.60 25.29
N SER A 129 -2.84 -8.25 25.90
CA SER A 129 -2.86 -8.60 27.32
C SER A 129 -3.37 -10.01 27.66
N THR A 130 -3.76 -10.85 26.68
CA THR A 130 -4.23 -12.23 26.96
C THR A 130 -3.20 -13.27 26.53
N THR A 131 -3.05 -14.31 27.33
CA THR A 131 -2.12 -15.43 27.10
C THR A 131 -2.61 -16.42 26.05
N SER A 132 -3.92 -16.47 25.77
CA SER A 132 -4.48 -17.27 24.68
C SER A 132 -5.04 -16.38 23.56
N PRO A 133 -4.74 -16.69 22.29
CA PRO A 133 -5.39 -16.06 21.15
C PRO A 133 -6.86 -16.47 21.10
N GLU A 134 -7.75 -15.49 20.88
CA GLU A 134 -9.17 -15.75 20.67
C GLU A 134 -9.38 -16.14 19.20
N GLN A 135 -9.78 -17.38 18.95
CA GLN A 135 -10.10 -17.86 17.60
C GLN A 135 -11.41 -17.25 17.10
N LEU A 136 -11.43 -16.86 15.83
CA LEU A 136 -12.58 -16.24 15.16
C LEU A 136 -13.12 -17.15 14.06
N THR A 137 -14.42 -17.09 13.86
CA THR A 137 -15.05 -17.61 12.64
C THR A 137 -14.84 -16.64 11.46
N ILE A 138 -15.06 -17.11 10.22
CA ILE A 138 -15.12 -16.22 9.05
C ILE A 138 -16.16 -15.12 9.26
N ASP A 139 -17.35 -15.45 9.76
CA ASP A 139 -18.43 -14.49 9.97
C ASP A 139 -18.04 -13.38 10.95
N ASP A 140 -17.38 -13.73 12.04
CA ASP A 140 -16.87 -12.75 13.01
C ASP A 140 -15.83 -11.84 12.39
N PHE A 141 -14.90 -12.42 11.62
CA PHE A 141 -13.92 -11.65 10.86
C PHE A 141 -14.59 -10.69 9.88
N CYS A 142 -15.54 -11.17 9.05
CA CYS A 142 -16.21 -10.36 8.05
C CYS A 142 -17.07 -9.24 8.67
N LYS A 143 -17.57 -9.40 9.90
CA LYS A 143 -18.29 -8.34 10.65
C LYS A 143 -17.38 -7.25 11.22
N LYS A 144 -16.10 -7.53 11.48
CA LYS A 144 -15.15 -6.55 12.06
C LYS A 144 -14.70 -5.52 11.05
N ARG A 145 -15.35 -4.35 10.94
CA ARG A 145 -15.01 -3.35 9.90
C ARG A 145 -13.62 -2.71 10.02
N TYR A 146 -13.06 -2.60 11.22
CA TYR A 146 -11.84 -1.80 11.47
C TYR A 146 -10.71 -2.59 12.13
N SER A 147 -10.43 -3.80 11.64
CA SER A 147 -9.30 -4.62 12.09
C SER A 147 -8.07 -4.38 11.22
N LEU A 148 -6.90 -4.22 11.83
CA LEU A 148 -5.63 -4.40 11.13
C LEU A 148 -5.44 -5.90 10.90
N THR A 149 -5.37 -6.31 9.64
CA THR A 149 -5.29 -7.72 9.27
C THR A 149 -3.88 -8.06 8.80
N SER A 150 -3.29 -9.09 9.41
CA SER A 150 -2.07 -9.75 8.95
C SER A 150 -2.44 -11.13 8.44
N MET A 151 -1.93 -11.51 7.28
CA MET A 151 -2.12 -12.83 6.70
C MET A 151 -0.77 -13.49 6.49
N ASP A 152 -0.57 -14.63 7.14
CA ASP A 152 0.64 -15.44 7.07
C ASP A 152 0.30 -16.76 6.38
N ILE A 153 0.99 -17.08 5.28
CA ILE A 153 0.73 -18.26 4.46
C ILE A 153 1.99 -19.13 4.48
N SER A 154 1.86 -20.37 4.92
CA SER A 154 3.00 -21.27 5.11
C SER A 154 2.60 -22.74 4.91
N PRO A 155 3.57 -23.65 4.74
CA PRO A 155 3.31 -25.07 4.74
C PRO A 155 2.61 -25.52 6.03
N CYS A 156 1.69 -26.49 5.91
CA CYS A 156 1.16 -27.15 7.10
C CYS A 156 2.26 -27.94 7.83
N TYR A 157 2.53 -27.58 9.08
CA TYR A 157 3.19 -28.50 10.01
C TYR A 157 2.10 -29.41 10.60
N ARG A 158 2.36 -30.73 10.70
CA ARG A 158 1.35 -31.68 11.22
C ARG A 158 0.86 -31.24 12.60
N GLY A 159 -0.47 -31.19 12.79
CA GLY A 159 -1.10 -30.92 14.09
C GLY A 159 -1.86 -29.60 14.20
N THR A 160 -1.87 -28.75 13.16
CA THR A 160 -2.69 -27.52 13.18
C THR A 160 -4.17 -27.84 12.93
N GLU A 161 -5.04 -27.52 13.88
CA GLU A 161 -6.51 -27.59 13.73
C GLU A 161 -6.99 -26.46 12.78
N ALA A 162 -6.68 -26.60 11.50
CA ALA A 162 -7.06 -25.62 10.47
C ALA A 162 -8.40 -26.00 9.83
N SER A 163 -9.28 -25.01 9.66
CA SER A 163 -10.52 -25.20 8.90
C SER A 163 -10.19 -25.28 7.42
N ILE A 164 -10.62 -26.35 6.75
CA ILE A 164 -10.44 -26.55 5.31
C ILE A 164 -11.63 -25.94 4.53
N GLU A 165 -12.79 -25.82 5.17
CA GLU A 165 -14.00 -25.29 4.54
C GLU A 165 -14.01 -23.76 4.52
N GLY A 166 -14.40 -23.20 3.36
CA GLY A 166 -14.65 -21.77 3.22
C GLY A 166 -13.41 -20.92 2.93
N ILE A 167 -12.32 -21.51 2.43
CA ILE A 167 -11.14 -20.72 2.01
C ILE A 167 -11.51 -19.64 0.98
N ASP A 168 -12.39 -19.94 0.02
CA ASP A 168 -12.87 -18.95 -0.96
C ASP A 168 -13.66 -17.82 -0.28
N SER A 169 -14.49 -18.14 0.71
CA SER A 169 -15.22 -17.16 1.52
C SER A 169 -14.25 -16.28 2.33
N LEU A 170 -13.19 -16.87 2.88
CA LEU A 170 -12.13 -16.12 3.56
C LEU A 170 -11.44 -15.16 2.60
N LEU A 171 -10.98 -15.64 1.44
CA LEU A 171 -10.31 -14.82 0.43
C LEU A 171 -11.24 -13.70 -0.06
N ALA A 172 -12.53 -13.97 -0.26
CA ALA A 172 -13.52 -12.95 -0.59
C ALA A 172 -13.62 -11.87 0.49
N CYS A 173 -13.65 -12.26 1.78
CA CYS A 173 -13.64 -11.29 2.88
C CYS A 173 -12.33 -10.50 2.97
N VAL A 174 -11.17 -11.13 2.75
CA VAL A 174 -9.87 -10.44 2.74
C VAL A 174 -9.76 -9.46 1.55
N ASN A 175 -10.28 -9.84 0.38
CA ASN A 175 -10.28 -8.99 -0.81
C ASN A 175 -11.06 -7.69 -0.62
N ALA A 176 -12.13 -7.73 0.17
CA ALA A 176 -12.93 -6.56 0.50
C ALA A 176 -12.27 -5.65 1.56
N ARG A 177 -11.01 -5.90 1.94
CA ARG A 177 -10.35 -5.26 3.10
C ARG A 177 -8.97 -4.71 2.78
N TYR A 178 -8.53 -3.84 3.69
CA TYR A 178 -7.16 -3.36 3.78
C TYR A 178 -6.31 -4.40 4.52
N LEU A 179 -5.26 -4.89 3.88
CA LEU A 179 -4.33 -5.81 4.51
C LEU A 179 -3.12 -5.04 5.02
N GLU A 180 -2.80 -5.14 6.31
CA GLU A 180 -1.60 -4.54 6.87
C GLU A 180 -0.37 -5.30 6.37
N LYS A 181 -0.41 -6.63 6.45
CA LYS A 181 0.72 -7.49 6.10
C LYS A 181 0.27 -8.75 5.40
N LEU A 182 0.95 -9.08 4.30
CA LEU A 182 0.96 -10.40 3.69
C LEU A 182 2.35 -11.01 3.87
N SER A 183 2.41 -12.23 4.39
CA SER A 183 3.63 -13.01 4.55
C SER A 183 3.46 -14.37 3.90
N MET A 184 4.45 -14.82 3.13
CA MET A 184 4.48 -16.14 2.52
C MET A 184 5.88 -16.74 2.69
N ARG A 185 5.98 -17.99 3.13
CA ARG A 185 7.28 -18.64 3.35
C ARG A 185 7.28 -20.10 2.95
N SER A 186 8.32 -20.54 2.24
CA SER A 186 8.63 -21.96 1.99
C SER A 186 7.50 -22.71 1.26
N LEU A 187 6.80 -22.03 0.36
CA LEU A 187 5.66 -22.59 -0.36
C LEU A 187 6.07 -23.13 -1.73
N HIS A 188 5.64 -24.35 -2.07
CA HIS A 188 5.95 -24.97 -3.35
C HIS A 188 4.71 -25.03 -4.26
N ARG A 189 4.79 -24.42 -5.45
CA ARG A 189 3.76 -24.39 -6.52
C ARG A 189 2.38 -23.92 -6.07
N VAL A 190 2.29 -22.66 -5.66
CA VAL A 190 1.02 -22.04 -5.21
C VAL A 190 0.37 -21.20 -6.31
N ASP A 191 -0.30 -21.87 -7.25
CA ASP A 191 -0.81 -21.23 -8.47
C ASP A 191 -2.21 -20.61 -8.31
N SER A 192 -3.09 -21.29 -7.57
CA SER A 192 -4.51 -20.94 -7.48
C SER A 192 -4.80 -19.78 -6.53
N LEU A 193 -3.96 -19.59 -5.50
CA LEU A 193 -4.20 -18.59 -4.45
C LEU A 193 -4.36 -17.17 -5.03
N PHE A 194 -3.46 -16.78 -5.93
CA PHE A 194 -3.45 -15.43 -6.50
C PHE A 194 -4.51 -15.20 -7.58
N GLN A 195 -5.21 -16.24 -8.03
CA GLN A 195 -6.30 -16.08 -9.00
C GLN A 195 -7.50 -15.36 -8.39
N ASN A 196 -7.70 -15.53 -7.08
CA ASN A 196 -8.82 -14.98 -6.33
C ASN A 196 -8.36 -14.09 -5.17
N PHE A 197 -7.10 -13.65 -5.12
CA PHE A 197 -6.58 -12.85 -4.02
C PHE A 197 -6.16 -11.47 -4.49
N PHE A 198 -7.04 -10.49 -4.31
CA PHE A 198 -6.84 -9.08 -4.68
C PHE A 198 -7.35 -8.18 -3.54
N PRO A 199 -6.63 -8.09 -2.41
CA PRO A 199 -6.94 -7.13 -1.36
C PRO A 199 -7.00 -5.71 -1.94
N LEU A 200 -7.88 -4.87 -1.38
CA LEU A 200 -8.01 -3.46 -1.79
C LEU A 200 -6.66 -2.72 -1.71
N SER A 201 -5.84 -3.09 -0.73
CA SER A 201 -4.46 -2.65 -0.61
C SER A 201 -3.66 -3.55 0.34
N VAL A 202 -2.33 -3.49 0.22
CA VAL A 202 -1.40 -4.15 1.13
C VAL A 202 -0.28 -3.18 1.49
N ASN A 203 0.04 -3.04 2.78
CA ASN A 203 1.16 -2.18 3.22
C ASN A 203 2.49 -2.92 3.21
N THR A 204 2.52 -4.15 3.73
CA THR A 204 3.74 -4.96 3.82
C THR A 204 3.54 -6.27 3.07
N VAL A 205 4.43 -6.56 2.13
CA VAL A 205 4.50 -7.85 1.44
C VAL A 205 5.86 -8.49 1.77
N SER A 206 5.84 -9.71 2.29
CA SER A 206 7.04 -10.50 2.53
C SER A 206 6.84 -11.89 1.95
N ILE A 207 7.65 -12.26 0.95
CA ILE A 207 7.61 -13.55 0.28
C ILE A 207 9.03 -14.10 0.31
N THR A 208 9.21 -15.31 0.81
CA THR A 208 10.54 -15.91 0.95
C THR A 208 10.48 -17.39 0.62
N ASP A 209 11.41 -17.87 -0.21
CA ASP A 209 11.55 -19.31 -0.47
C ASP A 209 10.26 -19.91 -1.08
N CYS A 210 9.66 -19.22 -2.04
CA CYS A 210 8.40 -19.64 -2.67
C CYS A 210 8.61 -20.02 -4.13
N THR A 211 7.88 -21.02 -4.62
CA THR A 211 7.83 -21.39 -6.05
C THR A 211 6.42 -21.19 -6.59
N PHE A 212 6.30 -20.44 -7.68
CA PHE A 212 5.08 -20.21 -8.43
C PHE A 212 5.17 -20.90 -9.79
N GLY A 213 4.14 -21.63 -10.18
CA GLY A 213 4.05 -22.29 -11.46
C GLY A 213 3.90 -21.30 -12.63
N ALA A 214 4.12 -21.79 -13.84
CA ALA A 214 4.21 -20.96 -15.04
C ALA A 214 2.92 -20.17 -15.39
N ASN A 215 1.77 -20.65 -14.91
CA ASN A 215 0.46 -20.03 -15.12
C ASN A 215 -0.03 -19.26 -13.88
N SER A 216 0.84 -19.06 -12.87
CA SER A 216 0.47 -18.34 -11.66
C SER A 216 0.10 -16.89 -11.96
N ALA A 217 -0.93 -16.39 -11.29
CA ALA A 217 -1.31 -14.98 -11.34
C ALA A 217 -0.40 -14.07 -10.48
N PHE A 218 0.56 -14.65 -9.76
CA PHE A 218 1.44 -13.92 -8.84
C PHE A 218 2.16 -12.70 -9.47
N PRO A 219 2.82 -12.80 -10.65
CA PRO A 219 3.51 -11.65 -11.24
C PRO A 219 2.56 -10.48 -11.54
N GLU A 220 1.38 -10.78 -12.08
CA GLU A 220 0.36 -9.76 -12.40
C GLU A 220 -0.24 -9.15 -11.13
N TRP A 221 -0.49 -9.98 -10.12
CA TRP A 221 -0.90 -9.51 -8.80
C TRP A 221 0.14 -8.54 -8.21
N LEU A 222 1.44 -8.89 -8.25
CA LEU A 222 2.48 -8.03 -7.71
C LEU A 222 2.55 -6.70 -8.45
N ARG A 223 2.44 -6.69 -9.78
CA ARG A 223 2.41 -5.45 -10.58
C ARG A 223 1.25 -4.53 -10.16
N ARG A 224 0.08 -5.10 -9.86
CA ARG A 224 -1.07 -4.32 -9.35
C ARG A 224 -0.77 -3.76 -7.97
N THR A 225 -0.20 -4.56 -7.07
CA THR A 225 0.21 -4.11 -5.73
C THR A 225 1.26 -3.00 -5.80
N LEU A 226 2.26 -3.14 -6.68
CA LEU A 226 3.28 -2.13 -6.99
C LEU A 226 2.75 -0.90 -7.71
N ARG A 227 1.50 -0.88 -8.16
CA ARG A 227 0.84 0.32 -8.68
C ARG A 227 -0.07 0.97 -7.65
N SER A 228 -0.30 0.31 -6.51
CA SER A 228 -1.02 0.89 -5.38
C SER A 228 -0.12 1.86 -4.61
N ASP A 229 -0.72 2.88 -3.99
CA ASP A 229 -0.05 3.90 -3.20
C ASP A 229 0.01 3.55 -1.70
N HIS A 230 -0.20 2.28 -1.34
CA HIS A 230 -0.25 1.86 0.07
C HIS A 230 0.99 1.10 0.54
N LEU A 231 1.76 0.55 -0.40
CA LEU A 231 2.93 -0.26 -0.12
C LEU A 231 4.01 0.55 0.63
N GLN A 232 4.48 0.00 1.74
CA GLN A 232 5.49 0.52 2.65
C GLN A 232 6.68 -0.43 2.78
N GLU A 233 6.45 -1.73 2.62
CA GLU A 233 7.52 -2.71 2.66
C GLU A 233 7.28 -3.83 1.65
N LEU A 234 8.32 -4.14 0.88
CA LEU A 234 8.35 -5.23 -0.08
C LEU A 234 9.60 -6.06 0.13
N THR A 235 9.43 -7.32 0.50
CA THR A 235 10.50 -8.31 0.58
C THR A 235 10.13 -9.50 -0.30
N ILE A 236 10.93 -9.81 -1.32
CA ILE A 236 10.76 -11.00 -2.17
C ILE A 236 12.12 -11.67 -2.33
N LEU A 237 12.34 -12.76 -1.59
CA LEU A 237 13.62 -13.44 -1.51
C LEU A 237 13.51 -14.88 -1.95
N TYR A 238 14.53 -15.40 -2.62
CA TYR A 238 14.66 -16.81 -3.01
C TYR A 238 13.39 -17.37 -3.67
N THR A 239 12.72 -16.55 -4.47
CA THR A 239 11.43 -16.88 -5.09
C THR A 239 11.62 -17.30 -6.53
N THR A 240 11.01 -18.42 -6.92
CA THR A 240 11.04 -18.94 -8.29
C THR A 240 9.69 -18.73 -8.96
N VAL A 241 9.70 -18.18 -10.19
CA VAL A 241 8.54 -18.17 -11.08
C VAL A 241 8.84 -19.07 -12.27
N GLU A 242 8.16 -20.21 -12.38
CA GLU A 242 8.36 -21.13 -13.50
C GLU A 242 7.95 -20.50 -14.84
N GLY A 243 8.45 -21.04 -15.95
CA GLY A 243 8.11 -20.56 -17.29
C GLY A 243 8.94 -19.36 -17.71
N ARG A 244 8.28 -18.26 -18.11
CA ARG A 244 8.96 -17.09 -18.67
C ARG A 244 9.58 -16.22 -17.58
N ARG A 245 10.68 -15.53 -17.93
CA ARG A 245 11.25 -14.50 -17.07
C ARG A 245 10.25 -13.35 -16.91
N GLU A 246 9.96 -12.99 -15.68
CA GLU A 246 9.08 -11.89 -15.32
C GLU A 246 9.88 -10.72 -14.72
N ASP A 247 9.58 -9.51 -15.20
CA ASP A 247 10.23 -8.27 -14.77
C ASP A 247 9.21 -7.28 -14.21
N VAL A 248 9.54 -6.68 -13.07
CA VAL A 248 8.76 -5.65 -12.37
C VAL A 248 9.58 -4.40 -12.05
N GLU A 249 10.81 -4.25 -12.57
CA GLU A 249 11.67 -3.09 -12.32
C GLU A 249 10.99 -1.75 -12.65
N GLN A 250 10.26 -1.68 -13.76
CA GLN A 250 9.55 -0.45 -14.16
C GLN A 250 8.43 -0.09 -13.19
N ASP A 251 7.73 -1.08 -12.64
CA ASP A 251 6.71 -0.87 -11.62
C ASP A 251 7.34 -0.43 -10.28
N LEU A 252 8.53 -0.95 -9.94
CA LEU A 252 9.32 -0.48 -8.79
C LEU A 252 9.81 0.96 -8.96
N LEU A 253 10.30 1.34 -10.14
CA LEU A 253 10.72 2.73 -10.40
C LEU A 253 9.55 3.71 -10.28
N ARG A 254 8.33 3.30 -10.66
CA ARG A 254 7.13 4.13 -10.50
C ARG A 254 6.81 4.41 -9.03
N GLN A 255 7.10 3.48 -8.12
CA GLN A 255 6.87 3.66 -6.68
C GLN A 255 7.67 4.83 -6.08
N LEU A 256 8.83 5.16 -6.66
CA LEU A 256 9.71 6.25 -6.21
C LEU A 256 9.03 7.62 -6.26
N PHE A 257 8.05 7.79 -7.16
CA PHE A 257 7.36 9.05 -7.42
C PHE A 257 6.02 9.18 -6.69
N LEU A 258 5.64 8.19 -5.89
CA LEU A 258 4.39 8.24 -5.13
C LEU A 258 4.58 9.07 -3.84
N CYS A 259 3.60 9.93 -3.52
CA CYS A 259 3.64 10.81 -2.35
C CYS A 259 3.12 10.09 -1.10
N ARG A 260 3.99 9.43 -0.31
CA ARG A 260 3.56 8.58 0.82
C ARG A 260 4.63 8.39 1.91
N LYS A 261 4.31 7.52 2.89
CA LYS A 261 5.21 6.99 3.94
C LYS A 261 6.50 6.41 3.35
N SER A 262 7.50 6.11 4.16
CA SER A 262 8.71 5.43 3.69
C SER A 262 8.40 4.12 2.96
N LEU A 263 9.23 3.77 1.98
CA LEU A 263 9.20 2.50 1.26
C LEU A 263 10.48 1.72 1.56
N LYS A 264 10.35 0.49 2.01
CA LYS A 264 11.46 -0.45 2.15
C LYS A 264 11.34 -1.53 1.08
N ILE A 265 12.41 -1.78 0.33
CA ILE A 265 12.45 -2.77 -0.75
C ILE A 265 13.63 -3.70 -0.52
N ASN A 266 13.38 -5.01 -0.63
CA ASN A 266 14.38 -6.05 -0.64
C ASN A 266 13.97 -7.13 -1.65
N MET A 267 14.72 -7.30 -2.73
CA MET A 267 14.44 -8.37 -3.71
C MET A 267 15.72 -8.98 -4.24
N ALA A 268 15.94 -10.25 -3.92
CA ALA A 268 17.15 -10.96 -4.30
C ALA A 268 17.02 -12.48 -4.24
N GLY A 269 18.00 -13.18 -4.82
CA GLY A 269 18.03 -14.64 -4.90
C GLY A 269 16.88 -15.26 -5.72
N ASN A 270 16.13 -14.47 -6.48
CA ASN A 270 14.96 -14.92 -7.21
C ASN A 270 15.34 -15.60 -8.55
N GLN A 271 14.62 -16.64 -8.94
CA GLN A 271 14.80 -17.35 -10.20
C GLN A 271 13.67 -17.02 -11.18
N ASN A 272 14.03 -16.66 -12.42
CA ASN A 272 13.10 -16.21 -13.48
C ASN A 272 12.18 -15.03 -13.05
N PHE A 273 12.57 -14.32 -12.01
CA PHE A 273 11.88 -13.15 -11.48
C PHE A 273 12.89 -12.03 -11.23
N THR A 274 12.40 -10.83 -10.93
CA THR A 274 13.26 -9.66 -10.74
C THR A 274 14.19 -9.82 -9.53
N ASN A 275 15.46 -9.50 -9.74
CA ASN A 275 16.46 -9.25 -8.70
C ASN A 275 16.96 -7.81 -8.85
N LEU A 276 17.18 -7.11 -7.74
CA LEU A 276 17.74 -5.77 -7.82
C LEU A 276 19.26 -5.88 -7.90
N GLY A 277 19.78 -5.76 -9.11
CA GLY A 277 21.21 -5.79 -9.40
C GLY A 277 21.83 -4.41 -9.51
N MET A 278 23.15 -4.37 -9.76
CA MET A 278 23.92 -3.13 -9.97
C MET A 278 23.27 -2.21 -11.01
N THR A 279 22.85 -2.76 -12.15
CA THR A 279 22.22 -1.98 -13.24
C THR A 279 20.94 -1.28 -12.81
N PHE A 280 20.16 -1.90 -11.92
CA PHE A 280 18.97 -1.27 -11.35
C PHE A 280 19.37 -0.11 -10.44
N PHE A 281 20.32 -0.32 -9.52
CA PHE A 281 20.76 0.72 -8.58
C PHE A 281 21.43 1.90 -9.27
N GLN A 282 22.25 1.65 -10.30
CA GLN A 282 22.80 2.69 -11.15
C GLN A 282 21.69 3.55 -11.77
N ARG A 283 20.64 2.92 -12.33
CA ARG A 283 19.49 3.64 -12.89
C ARG A 283 18.75 4.46 -11.83
N VAL A 284 18.58 3.97 -10.61
CA VAL A 284 17.95 4.73 -9.52
C VAL A 284 18.79 5.94 -9.12
N LEU A 285 20.12 5.78 -9.01
CA LEU A 285 21.04 6.88 -8.71
C LEU A 285 21.07 7.91 -9.85
N ASP A 286 21.12 7.47 -11.09
CA ASP A 286 21.05 8.35 -12.27
C ASP A 286 19.74 9.12 -12.31
N LEU A 287 18.61 8.44 -12.04
CA LEU A 287 17.32 9.10 -11.92
C LEU A 287 17.35 10.16 -10.83
N TRP A 288 17.79 9.79 -9.61
CA TRP A 288 17.91 10.73 -8.50
C TRP A 288 18.75 11.97 -8.86
N MET A 289 19.93 11.78 -9.45
CA MET A 289 20.83 12.89 -9.78
C MET A 289 20.29 13.80 -10.88
N ASN A 290 19.48 13.27 -11.79
CA ASN A 290 18.96 14.00 -12.93
C ASN A 290 17.61 14.68 -12.69
N LEU A 291 16.84 14.25 -11.69
CA LEU A 291 15.54 14.86 -11.37
C LEU A 291 15.69 16.31 -10.88
N GLU A 292 14.71 17.17 -11.19
CA GLU A 292 14.68 18.55 -10.69
C GLU A 292 14.47 18.61 -9.18
N LYS A 293 13.75 17.63 -8.63
CA LYS A 293 13.41 17.50 -7.21
C LYS A 293 13.72 16.09 -6.74
N PRO A 294 14.10 15.90 -5.47
CA PRO A 294 14.28 14.57 -4.90
C PRO A 294 12.98 13.77 -4.95
N PHE A 295 13.07 12.46 -4.69
CA PHE A 295 11.90 11.60 -4.53
C PHE A 295 10.93 12.17 -3.49
N THR A 296 9.64 11.85 -3.64
CA THR A 296 8.58 12.41 -2.79
C THR A 296 8.39 11.69 -1.45
N ARG A 297 9.08 10.56 -1.28
CA ARG A 297 9.05 9.72 -0.08
C ARG A 297 10.44 9.17 0.21
N GLU A 298 10.67 8.79 1.45
CA GLU A 298 11.87 8.02 1.79
C GLU A 298 11.80 6.64 1.12
N VAL A 299 12.90 6.21 0.51
CA VAL A 299 13.03 4.89 -0.12
C VAL A 299 14.30 4.22 0.38
N ARG A 300 14.17 3.03 0.95
CA ARG A 300 15.27 2.21 1.47
C ARG A 300 15.35 0.92 0.68
N TYR A 301 16.56 0.58 0.26
CA TYR A 301 16.91 -0.70 -0.33
C TYR A 301 17.80 -1.49 0.63
N ASP A 302 17.44 -2.73 0.93
CA ASP A 302 18.34 -3.68 1.59
C ASP A 302 19.05 -4.51 0.50
N LEU A 303 20.37 -4.63 0.59
CA LEU A 303 21.25 -5.20 -0.46
C LEU A 303 21.88 -6.54 -0.05
N LEU A 304 21.17 -7.31 0.80
CA LEU A 304 21.71 -8.45 1.57
C LEU A 304 22.31 -9.61 0.74
N ASP A 305 22.09 -9.66 -0.57
CA ASP A 305 22.44 -10.80 -1.44
C ASP A 305 23.27 -10.37 -2.67
N LEU A 306 23.79 -9.15 -2.69
CA LEU A 306 24.64 -8.69 -3.79
C LEU A 306 26.13 -8.94 -3.50
N TYR A 307 26.88 -9.24 -4.56
CA TYR A 307 28.34 -9.41 -4.47
C TYR A 307 29.00 -8.09 -4.05
N TYR A 308 29.73 -8.12 -2.94
CA TYR A 308 30.40 -6.96 -2.35
C TYR A 308 31.23 -6.15 -3.36
N SER A 309 31.99 -6.84 -4.24
CA SER A 309 32.87 -6.17 -5.21
C SER A 309 32.12 -5.30 -6.21
N GLU A 310 30.98 -5.78 -6.72
CA GLU A 310 30.18 -5.04 -7.69
C GLU A 310 29.51 -3.82 -7.04
N ILE A 311 28.98 -4.00 -5.82
CA ILE A 311 28.43 -2.88 -5.04
C ILE A 311 29.48 -1.81 -4.79
N ASP A 312 30.69 -2.21 -4.40
CA ASP A 312 31.73 -1.27 -4.03
C ASP A 312 32.17 -0.41 -5.21
N GLU A 313 32.24 -0.96 -6.42
CA GLU A 313 32.52 -0.18 -7.63
C GLU A 313 31.47 0.92 -7.86
N LEU A 314 30.19 0.56 -7.76
CA LEU A 314 29.09 1.53 -7.90
C LEU A 314 29.11 2.57 -6.78
N ARG A 315 29.38 2.15 -5.54
CA ARG A 315 29.49 3.06 -4.40
C ARG A 315 30.63 4.06 -4.61
N CYS A 316 31.81 3.58 -4.98
CA CYS A 316 32.98 4.41 -5.23
C CYS A 316 32.74 5.40 -6.39
N SER A 317 32.04 5.00 -7.45
CA SER A 317 31.78 5.87 -8.60
C SER A 317 30.87 7.05 -8.28
N TYR A 318 29.87 6.87 -7.41
CA TYR A 318 28.93 7.95 -7.05
C TYR A 318 29.33 8.70 -5.78
N PHE A 319 29.83 8.02 -4.75
CA PHE A 319 30.03 8.59 -3.42
C PHE A 319 31.48 9.02 -3.14
N LYS A 320 32.46 8.65 -3.97
CA LYS A 320 33.88 9.05 -3.83
C LYS A 320 34.42 8.85 -2.40
N ASP A 321 34.23 7.66 -1.86
CA ASP A 321 34.58 7.26 -0.47
C ASP A 321 33.73 7.86 0.65
N GLY A 322 32.75 8.72 0.33
CA GLY A 322 31.74 9.20 1.27
C GLY A 322 30.63 8.18 1.54
N GLU A 323 29.81 8.48 2.55
CA GLU A 323 28.60 7.69 2.88
C GLU A 323 27.31 8.37 2.38
N SER A 324 27.39 9.59 1.87
CA SER A 324 26.22 10.36 1.45
C SER A 324 26.43 11.16 0.17
N LEU A 325 25.33 11.38 -0.56
CA LEU A 325 25.25 12.17 -1.78
C LEU A 325 24.06 13.12 -1.68
N HIS A 326 24.32 14.42 -1.80
CA HIS A 326 23.25 15.41 -1.81
C HIS A 326 22.63 15.54 -3.20
N HIS A 327 21.31 15.71 -3.23
CA HIS A 327 20.62 16.02 -4.48
C HIS A 327 20.97 17.43 -4.97
N LYS A 328 20.98 17.65 -6.30
CA LYS A 328 21.38 18.94 -6.91
C LYS A 328 20.50 20.14 -6.51
N SER A 329 19.27 19.90 -6.07
CA SER A 329 18.38 20.96 -5.55
C SER A 329 18.79 21.47 -4.18
N GLY A 330 19.74 20.81 -3.49
CA GLY A 330 20.08 21.08 -2.10
C GLY A 330 19.07 20.52 -1.09
N SER A 331 17.98 19.91 -1.55
CA SER A 331 16.98 19.21 -0.73
C SER A 331 17.10 17.71 -0.97
N GLY A 332 17.21 16.93 0.10
CA GLY A 332 17.30 15.48 0.04
C GLY A 332 18.72 14.93 -0.05
N THR A 333 18.88 13.72 0.43
CA THR A 333 20.18 13.03 0.57
C THR A 333 20.00 11.56 0.29
N VAL A 334 20.95 10.96 -0.44
CA VAL A 334 21.11 9.51 -0.51
C VAL A 334 22.21 9.13 0.46
N THR A 335 21.97 8.13 1.28
CA THR A 335 22.99 7.53 2.15
C THR A 335 23.22 6.09 1.75
N TRP A 336 24.47 5.66 1.79
CA TRP A 336 24.87 4.29 1.57
C TRP A 336 25.69 3.84 2.78
N LYS A 337 25.11 3.04 3.66
CA LYS A 337 25.85 2.55 4.82
C LYS A 337 26.42 1.18 4.49
N HIS A 338 27.74 1.15 4.42
CA HIS A 338 28.49 -0.05 4.07
C HIS A 338 28.24 -1.21 5.06
N SER A 339 28.13 -0.92 6.36
CA SER A 339 27.95 -1.94 7.40
C SER A 339 26.58 -2.62 7.39
N SER A 340 25.53 -1.90 6.98
CA SER A 340 24.16 -2.42 6.92
C SER A 340 23.71 -2.84 5.53
N LEU A 341 24.58 -2.70 4.52
CA LEU A 341 24.26 -2.98 3.12
C LEU A 341 22.92 -2.34 2.72
N ASP A 342 22.71 -1.08 3.11
CA ASP A 342 21.49 -0.35 2.81
C ASP A 342 21.77 0.96 2.07
N MET A 343 20.92 1.23 1.08
CA MET A 343 20.89 2.50 0.36
C MET A 343 19.56 3.19 0.65
N THR A 344 19.61 4.38 1.24
CA THR A 344 18.43 5.13 1.66
C THR A 344 18.39 6.50 1.00
N PHE A 345 17.33 6.77 0.27
CA PHE A 345 16.99 8.05 -0.33
C PHE A 345 16.03 8.80 0.60
N THR A 346 16.42 9.97 1.08
CA THR A 346 15.62 10.83 1.95
C THR A 346 15.28 12.13 1.20
N PRO A 347 14.01 12.51 1.06
CA PRO A 347 13.56 13.74 0.38
C PRO A 347 14.11 15.05 0.91
#